data_AF-M7W2V2-F1
#
_entry.id   AF-M7W2V2-F1
#
_cell.length_a   1.000
_cell.length_b   1.000
_cell.length_c   1.000
_cell.angle_alpha   90.00
_cell.angle_beta   90.00
_cell.angle_gamma   90.00
#
_symmetry.space_group_name_H-M   'P 1'
#
loop_
_entity.id
_entity.type
_entity.pdbx_description
1 polymer ?
#
loop_
_entity_poly.entity_id
_entity_poly.type
_entity_poly.pdbx_seq_one_letter_code
_entity_poly.pdbx_strand_id
1 'polypeptide(L)'
;MNVPIKLEMIYSEIEEQKKLALHQITLIYNGYVLPKKGKCEEWNINDKSTIRMILPLVCTINKLSQTEGPCCGGTKIFINGRFPYSGR
;
A
#
# COMPACT_ATOMS: atom_id res chain seq x y z
N MET A 1 -27.48 10.18 -16.11
CA MET A 1 -27.42 9.48 -14.81
C MET A 1 -25.96 9.16 -14.54
N ASN A 2 -25.37 9.65 -13.45
CA ASN A 2 -24.00 9.31 -13.08
C ASN A 2 -24.05 7.96 -12.38
N VAL A 3 -23.54 6.89 -13.02
CA VAL A 3 -23.46 5.57 -12.39
C VAL A 3 -22.33 5.63 -11.37
N PRO A 4 -22.58 5.32 -10.09
CA PRO A 4 -21.54 5.38 -9.06
C PRO A 4 -20.44 4.37 -9.39
N ILE A 5 -19.24 4.87 -9.65
CA ILE A 5 -18.08 4.02 -9.95
C ILE A 5 -17.66 3.31 -8.66
N LYS A 6 -17.59 1.99 -8.73
CA LYS A 6 -17.18 1.16 -7.61
C LYS A 6 -15.69 0.89 -7.65
N LEU A 7 -15.06 0.84 -6.48
CA LEU A 7 -13.64 0.56 -6.33
C LEU A 7 -13.27 -0.82 -6.89
N GLU A 8 -14.15 -1.82 -6.76
CA GLU A 8 -13.93 -3.14 -7.34
C GLU A 8 -13.72 -3.11 -8.86
N MET A 9 -14.35 -2.18 -9.58
CA MET A 9 -14.18 -2.06 -11.04
C MET A 9 -12.79 -1.57 -11.40
N ILE A 10 -12.25 -0.60 -10.64
CA ILE A 10 -10.88 -0.09 -10.83
C ILE A 10 -9.88 -1.21 -10.57
N TYR A 11 -10.08 -1.97 -9.49
CA TYR A 11 -9.24 -3.12 -9.17
C TYR A 11 -9.27 -4.19 -10.28
N SER A 12 -10.45 -4.55 -10.79
CA SER A 12 -10.59 -5.52 -11.89
C SER A 12 -9.96 -5.04 -13.19
N GLU A 13 -10.14 -3.77 -13.55
CA GLU A 13 -9.56 -3.20 -14.78
C GLU A 13 -8.02 -3.22 -14.73
N ILE A 14 -7.42 -2.93 -13.57
CA ILE A 14 -5.98 -3.01 -13.38
C ILE A 14 -5.49 -4.48 -13.49
N GLU A 15 -6.22 -5.43 -12.91
CA GLU A 15 -5.89 -6.86 -13.03
C GLU A 15 -5.90 -7.32 -14.49
N GLU A 16 -6.89 -6.89 -15.28
CA GLU A 16 -6.99 -7.21 -16.71
C GLU A 16 -5.87 -6.55 -17.53
N GLN A 17 -5.64 -5.26 -17.35
CA GLN A 17 -4.65 -4.51 -18.15
C GLN A 17 -3.21 -4.86 -17.81
N LYS A 18 -2.91 -5.11 -16.53
CA LYS A 18 -1.55 -5.36 -16.05
C LYS A 18 -1.24 -6.85 -15.88
N LYS A 19 -2.23 -7.74 -16.00
CA LYS A 19 -2.10 -9.18 -15.75
C LYS A 19 -1.51 -9.48 -14.36
N LEU A 20 -1.86 -8.65 -13.39
CA LEU A 20 -1.39 -8.72 -12.01
C LEU A 20 -2.55 -9.12 -11.11
N ALA A 21 -2.34 -10.12 -10.25
CA ALA A 21 -3.41 -10.58 -9.39
C ALA A 21 -3.77 -9.53 -8.31
N LEU A 22 -5.05 -9.41 -7.97
CA LEU A 22 -5.55 -8.43 -6.98
C LEU A 22 -4.87 -8.44 -5.60
N HIS A 23 -4.23 -9.56 -5.21
CA HIS A 23 -3.49 -9.64 -3.94
C HIS A 23 -2.08 -9.02 -4.03
N GLN A 24 -1.58 -8.80 -5.24
CA GLN A 24 -0.26 -8.23 -5.52
C GLN A 24 -0.33 -6.71 -5.75
N ILE A 25 -1.49 -6.09 -5.55
CA ILE A 25 -1.70 -4.68 -5.84
C ILE A 25 -2.30 -4.01 -4.61
N THR A 26 -1.73 -2.87 -4.24
CA THR A 26 -2.30 -1.95 -3.24
C THR A 26 -2.53 -0.61 -3.90
N LEU A 27 -3.77 -0.12 -3.87
CA LEU A 27 -4.10 1.22 -4.34
C LEU A 27 -4.07 2.20 -3.17
N ILE A 28 -3.42 3.34 -3.36
CA ILE A 28 -3.29 4.40 -2.37
C ILE A 28 -3.85 5.70 -2.95
N TYR A 29 -4.75 6.33 -2.20
CA TYR A 29 -5.32 7.63 -2.50
C TYR A 29 -5.25 8.53 -1.28
N ASN A 30 -4.72 9.75 -1.44
CA ASN A 30 -4.50 10.71 -0.35
C ASN A 30 -3.76 10.13 0.88
N GLY A 31 -2.83 9.19 0.65
CA GLY A 31 -2.06 8.52 1.71
C GLY A 31 -2.78 7.35 2.38
N TYR A 32 -4.05 7.08 2.03
CA TYR A 32 -4.81 5.95 2.56
C TYR A 32 -4.84 4.79 1.58
N VAL A 33 -4.78 3.57 2.12
CA VAL A 33 -4.97 2.35 1.34
C VAL A 33 -6.46 2.21 1.02
N LEU A 34 -6.78 2.11 -0.27
CA LEU A 34 -8.15 1.95 -0.73
C LEU A 34 -8.62 0.49 -0.53
N PRO A 35 -9.84 0.29 0.00
CA PRO A 35 -10.42 -1.03 0.13
C PRO A 35 -10.75 -1.63 -1.24
N LYS A 36 -10.78 -2.96 -1.33
CA LYS A 36 -11.08 -3.68 -2.59
C LYS A 36 -12.55 -3.59 -3.02
N LYS A 37 -13.42 -3.11 -2.14
CA LYS A 37 -14.87 -2.94 -2.36
C LYS A 37 -15.28 -1.61 -1.77
N GLY A 38 -16.28 -0.98 -2.37
CA GLY A 38 -16.82 0.29 -1.91
C GLY A 38 -17.06 1.26 -3.06
N LYS A 39 -17.55 2.46 -2.74
CA LYS A 39 -17.84 3.48 -3.76
C LYS A 39 -16.69 4.48 -3.82
N CYS A 40 -16.33 4.90 -5.02
CA CYS A 40 -15.33 5.96 -5.23
C CYS A 40 -15.75 7.29 -4.58
N GLU A 41 -17.07 7.56 -4.56
CA GLU A 41 -17.66 8.76 -3.96
C GLU A 41 -17.37 8.88 -2.46
N GLU A 42 -17.36 7.77 -1.70
CA GLU A 42 -17.04 7.75 -0.26
C GLU A 42 -15.62 8.22 0.01
N TRP A 43 -14.74 8.12 -0.99
CA TRP A 43 -13.35 8.51 -0.93
C TRP A 43 -13.08 9.83 -1.69
N ASN A 44 -14.13 10.52 -2.18
CA ASN A 44 -13.99 11.72 -3.02
C ASN A 44 -13.07 11.49 -4.23
N ILE A 45 -13.18 10.32 -4.87
CA ILE A 45 -12.45 9.99 -6.10
C ILE A 45 -13.33 10.37 -7.29
N ASN A 46 -12.76 11.16 -8.20
CA ASN A 46 -13.40 11.59 -9.44
C ASN A 46 -12.48 11.33 -10.66
N ASP A 47 -12.92 11.75 -11.84
CA ASP A 47 -12.23 11.62 -13.13
C ASP A 47 -10.85 12.30 -13.18
N LYS A 48 -10.60 13.27 -12.29
CA LYS A 48 -9.32 14.01 -12.19
C LYS A 48 -8.44 13.48 -11.05
N SER A 49 -8.93 12.55 -10.26
CA SER A 49 -8.18 11.96 -9.14
C SER A 49 -7.05 11.07 -9.64
N THR A 50 -5.87 11.20 -9.03
CA THR A 50 -4.74 10.31 -9.29
C THR A 50 -4.61 9.29 -8.16
N ILE A 51 -4.72 8.00 -8.51
CA ILE A 51 -4.54 6.89 -7.57
C ILE A 51 -3.14 6.31 -7.78
N ARG A 52 -2.39 6.13 -6.68
CA ARG A 52 -1.07 5.50 -6.73
C ARG A 52 -1.22 3.99 -6.59
N MET A 53 -0.70 3.25 -7.56
CA MET A 53 -0.61 1.79 -7.50
C MET A 53 0.76 1.38 -6.95
N ILE A 54 0.76 0.54 -5.92
CA ILE A 54 1.97 -0.04 -5.34
C ILE A 54 1.90 -1.55 -5.44
N LEU A 55 3.01 -2.15 -5.88
CA LEU A 55 3.25 -3.58 -5.79
C LEU A 55 3.91 -3.85 -4.44
N PRO A 56 3.22 -4.50 -3.49
CA PRO A 56 3.82 -4.82 -2.21
C PRO A 56 4.95 -5.80 -2.46
N LEU A 57 6.18 -5.35 -2.26
CA LEU A 57 7.31 -6.25 -2.09
C LEU A 57 7.06 -7.01 -0.79
N VAL A 58 6.71 -8.30 -0.90
CA VAL A 58 6.61 -9.19 0.25
C VAL A 58 8.02 -9.37 0.78
N CYS A 59 8.43 -8.50 1.70
CA CYS A 59 9.58 -8.73 2.53
C CYS A 59 9.09 -9.38 3.81
N THR A 60 9.36 -10.67 3.95
CA THR A 60 9.17 -11.35 5.23
C THR A 60 10.19 -10.76 6.21
N ILE A 61 9.70 -10.09 7.26
CA ILE A 61 10.57 -9.68 8.38
C ILE A 61 10.92 -10.96 9.14
N ASN A 62 12.04 -11.57 8.78
CA ASN A 62 12.47 -12.86 9.36
C ASN A 62 12.92 -12.75 10.83
N LYS A 63 13.34 -11.56 11.26
CA LYS A 63 13.82 -11.33 12.63
C LYS A 63 13.66 -9.86 13.02
N LEU A 64 12.87 -9.60 14.05
CA LEU A 64 12.90 -8.33 14.78
C LEU A 64 13.82 -8.54 15.98
N SER A 65 14.91 -7.78 16.07
CA SER A 65 15.74 -7.74 17.28
C SER A 65 15.55 -6.39 17.95
N GLN A 66 14.96 -6.38 19.14
CA GLN A 66 15.13 -5.23 20.02
C GLN A 66 16.61 -5.15 20.37
N THR A 67 17.21 -3.97 20.16
CA THR A 67 18.52 -3.69 20.72
C THR A 67 18.28 -3.18 22.14
N GLU A 68 18.79 -3.89 23.13
CA GLU A 68 18.88 -3.39 24.50
C GLU A 68 19.89 -2.23 24.51
N GLY A 69 19.37 -1.02 24.41
CA GLY A 69 20.10 0.23 24.59
C GLY A 69 19.32 1.12 25.56
N PRO A 70 19.96 2.13 26.17
CA PRO A 70 19.30 3.03 27.12
C PRO A 70 18.02 3.59 26.50
N CYS A 71 17.00 3.82 27.34
CA CYS A 71 15.60 4.13 27.00
C CYS A 71 15.33 5.29 26.01
N CYS A 72 16.36 5.91 25.44
CA CYS A 72 16.32 6.97 24.44
C CYS A 72 16.82 6.54 23.04
N GLY A 73 17.10 5.25 22.81
CA GLY A 73 17.54 4.73 21.50
C GLY A 73 16.38 4.11 20.72
N GLY A 74 15.92 4.78 19.67
CA GLY A 74 14.79 4.35 18.84
C GLY A 74 14.89 2.90 18.34
N THR A 75 13.72 2.28 18.15
CA THR A 75 13.59 0.89 17.65
C THR A 75 14.28 0.72 16.30
N LYS A 76 15.30 -0.16 16.25
CA LYS A 76 16.03 -0.53 15.04
C LYS A 76 15.37 -1.74 14.38
N ILE A 77 14.78 -1.55 13.20
CA ILE A 77 14.18 -2.64 12.41
C ILE A 77 15.20 -3.10 11.37
N PHE A 78 15.52 -4.39 11.37
CA PHE A 78 16.38 -5.04 10.37
C PHE A 78 15.54 -5.87 9.42
N ILE A 79 15.78 -5.76 8.11
CA ILE A 79 15.11 -6.58 7.09
C ILE A 79 16.20 -7.37 6.35
N ASN A 80 16.19 -8.71 6.47
CA ASN A 80 17.17 -9.62 5.86
C ASN A 80 18.65 -9.29 6.15
N GLY A 81 18.97 -8.90 7.38
CA GLY A 81 20.34 -8.54 7.77
C GLY A 81 20.84 -7.22 7.18
N ARG A 82 19.99 -6.50 6.41
CA ARG A 82 20.26 -5.14 5.95
C ARG A 82 19.40 -4.16 6.74
N PHE A 83 20.01 -3.03 7.07
CA PHE A 83 19.32 -1.90 7.65
C PHE A 83 18.58 -1.18 6.51
N PRO A 84 17.24 -1.13 6.48
CA PRO A 84 16.52 -0.51 5.37
C PRO A 84 16.71 1.02 5.33
N TYR A 85 17.05 1.65 6.46
CA TYR A 85 17.33 3.09 6.51
C TYR A 85 18.40 3.45 7.56
N SER A 86 19.55 3.92 7.06
CA SER A 86 20.45 4.80 7.79
C SER A 86 20.18 6.21 7.25
N GLY A 87 19.28 6.95 7.89
CA GLY A 87 19.12 8.38 7.58
C GLY A 87 20.41 9.12 7.93
N ARG A 88 21.01 9.78 6.94
CA ARG A 88 21.91 10.91 7.14
C ARG A 88 21.07 12.19 7.07
#